data_AF-A0A212FD71-F1
#
_entry.id   AF-A0A212FD71-F1
#
_cell.length_a   1.000
_cell.length_b   1.000
_cell.length_c   1.000
_cell.angle_alpha   90.00
_cell.angle_beta   90.00
_cell.angle_gamma   90.00
#
_symmetry.space_group_name_H-M   'P 1'
#
loop_
_entity.id
_entity.type
_entity.pdbx_description
1 polymer ?
#
loop_
_entity_poly.entity_id
_entity_poly.type
_entity_poly.pdbx_seq_one_letter_code
_entity_poly.pdbx_strand_id
1 'polypeptide(L)'
;RVKGFADQFHDMWKGQGTEVYWKHNFICPTEDQYTKMTHLKTATVILVGVRLLQVVSDHDKNYDDLARLLGHYSQLRDDYCNLRAKELNSNGSFCEDISEGKFSLPIIHASKTSVGIEVLRILRQRTRDIDLKKYCMSLLEKAGSIQYTRNRLSELDREARAEVARLGGNPLLEKCLDDLSSWKDDVMVR
;
A
#
# COMPACT_ATOMS: atom_id res chain seq x y z
N ARG A 1 -6.97 -17.04 23.98
CA ARG A 1 -5.76 -16.85 23.14
C ARG A 1 -6.00 -17.32 21.70
N VAL A 2 -6.31 -18.60 21.44
CA VAL A 2 -6.63 -19.12 20.07
C VAL A 2 -7.77 -18.36 19.36
N LYS A 3 -8.87 -18.05 20.07
CA LYS A 3 -9.98 -17.25 19.52
C LYS A 3 -9.55 -15.87 19.00
N GLY A 4 -8.67 -15.18 19.74
CA GLY A 4 -8.17 -13.86 19.34
C GLY A 4 -7.35 -13.90 18.05
N PHE A 5 -6.57 -14.96 17.83
CA PHE A 5 -5.86 -15.15 16.56
C PHE A 5 -6.81 -15.47 15.41
N ALA A 6 -7.83 -16.32 15.63
CA ALA A 6 -8.83 -16.63 14.63
C ALA A 6 -9.60 -15.37 14.18
N ASP A 7 -9.97 -14.49 15.12
CA ASP A 7 -10.62 -13.21 14.84
C ASP A 7 -9.71 -12.30 13.98
N GLN A 8 -8.41 -12.26 14.27
CA GLN A 8 -7.43 -11.50 13.46
C GLN A 8 -7.27 -12.06 12.04
N PHE A 9 -7.18 -13.38 11.87
CA PHE A 9 -7.17 -13.96 10.52
C PHE A 9 -8.47 -13.66 9.77
N HIS A 10 -9.61 -13.68 10.44
CA HIS A 10 -10.88 -13.29 9.85
C HIS A 10 -10.87 -11.82 9.39
N ASP A 11 -10.30 -10.90 10.18
CA ASP A 11 -10.15 -9.50 9.80
C ASP A 11 -9.20 -9.28 8.62
N MET A 12 -8.10 -10.06 8.53
CA MET A 12 -7.25 -10.11 7.34
C MET A 12 -8.05 -10.44 6.07
N TRP A 13 -8.90 -11.48 6.15
CA TRP A 13 -9.76 -11.87 5.03
C TRP A 13 -10.84 -10.83 4.71
N LYS A 14 -11.37 -10.10 5.70
CA LYS A 14 -12.26 -8.95 5.44
C LYS A 14 -11.54 -7.85 4.69
N GLY A 15 -10.30 -7.53 5.05
CA GLY A 15 -9.48 -6.55 4.34
C GLY A 15 -9.31 -6.93 2.86
N GLN A 16 -8.86 -8.16 2.60
CA GLN A 16 -8.72 -8.68 1.24
C GLN A 16 -10.05 -8.73 0.48
N GLY A 17 -11.12 -9.19 1.13
CA GLY A 17 -12.46 -9.25 0.55
C GLY A 17 -13.01 -7.87 0.19
N THR A 18 -12.69 -6.84 0.99
CA THR A 18 -13.10 -5.46 0.75
C THR A 18 -12.44 -4.89 -0.51
N GLU A 19 -11.12 -5.09 -0.66
CA GLU A 19 -10.38 -4.69 -1.88
C GLU A 19 -10.94 -5.40 -3.12
N VAL A 20 -11.16 -6.71 -3.03
CA VAL A 20 -11.76 -7.51 -4.10
C VAL A 20 -13.16 -7.03 -4.44
N TYR A 21 -13.97 -6.70 -3.44
CA TYR A 21 -15.34 -6.20 -3.63
C TYR A 21 -15.34 -4.87 -4.39
N TRP A 22 -14.51 -3.90 -4.00
CA TRP A 22 -14.37 -2.64 -4.72
C TRP A 22 -13.96 -2.84 -6.17
N LYS A 23 -12.94 -3.68 -6.41
CA LYS A 23 -12.42 -4.01 -7.74
C LYS A 23 -13.46 -4.65 -8.66
N HIS A 24 -14.27 -5.59 -8.15
CA HIS A 24 -15.25 -6.32 -8.96
C HIS A 24 -16.54 -5.54 -9.19
N ASN A 25 -16.97 -4.75 -8.22
CA ASN A 25 -18.17 -3.92 -8.35
C ASN A 25 -17.87 -2.52 -8.91
N PHE A 26 -16.61 -2.24 -9.20
CA PHE A 26 -16.13 -0.96 -9.72
C PHE A 26 -16.53 0.23 -8.83
N ILE A 27 -16.37 0.05 -7.52
CA ILE A 27 -16.67 1.06 -6.49
C ILE A 27 -15.34 1.69 -6.07
N CYS A 28 -15.09 2.93 -6.47
CA CYS A 28 -13.91 3.65 -6.01
C CYS A 28 -14.07 3.98 -4.52
N PRO A 29 -13.17 3.50 -3.63
CA PRO A 29 -13.22 3.86 -2.23
C PRO A 29 -12.73 5.29 -1.99
N THR A 30 -13.07 5.83 -0.83
CA THR A 30 -12.37 6.99 -0.26
C THR A 30 -10.99 6.58 0.26
N GLU A 31 -10.11 7.56 0.47
CA GLU A 31 -8.78 7.32 1.03
C GLU A 31 -8.86 6.76 2.45
N ASP A 32 -9.77 7.27 3.29
CA ASP A 32 -10.02 6.73 4.64
C ASP A 32 -10.45 5.26 4.60
N GLN A 33 -11.30 4.89 3.63
CA GLN A 33 -11.70 3.50 3.44
C GLN A 33 -10.51 2.64 3.01
N TYR A 34 -9.69 3.12 2.06
CA TYR A 34 -8.46 2.46 1.66
C TYR A 34 -7.53 2.23 2.86
N THR A 35 -7.24 3.26 3.67
CA THR A 35 -6.41 3.14 4.87
C THR A 35 -6.99 2.12 5.85
N LYS A 36 -8.30 2.17 6.15
CA LYS A 36 -8.97 1.18 7.01
C LYS A 36 -8.83 -0.25 6.46
N MET A 37 -8.97 -0.43 5.15
CA MET A 37 -8.76 -1.73 4.51
C MET A 37 -7.31 -2.21 4.68
N THR A 38 -6.32 -1.33 4.49
CA THR A 38 -4.90 -1.69 4.68
C THR A 38 -4.58 -2.11 6.12
N HIS A 39 -5.24 -1.49 7.11
CA HIS A 39 -5.12 -1.89 8.51
C HIS A 39 -5.70 -3.28 8.76
N LEU A 40 -6.84 -3.62 8.16
CA LEU A 40 -7.43 -4.95 8.29
C LEU A 40 -6.57 -6.03 7.62
N LYS A 41 -6.00 -5.73 6.45
CA LYS A 41 -5.23 -6.68 5.64
C LYS A 41 -3.79 -6.86 6.14
N THR A 42 -2.95 -5.85 5.92
CA THR A 42 -1.48 -6.00 6.07
C THR A 42 -1.03 -5.78 7.51
N ALA A 43 -1.62 -4.80 8.22
CA ALA A 43 -1.25 -4.54 9.62
C ALA A 43 -1.64 -5.70 10.54
N THR A 44 -2.78 -6.35 10.28
CA THR A 44 -3.22 -7.52 11.06
C THR A 44 -2.24 -8.69 10.96
N VAL A 45 -1.64 -8.94 9.79
CA VAL A 45 -0.64 -10.01 9.62
C VAL A 45 0.60 -9.74 10.46
N ILE A 46 1.12 -8.51 10.40
CA ILE A 46 2.28 -8.08 11.21
C ILE A 46 1.93 -8.26 12.70
N LEU A 47 0.75 -7.81 13.11
CA LEU A 47 0.32 -7.85 14.48
C LEU A 47 0.10 -9.27 15.02
N VAL A 48 -0.43 -10.19 14.21
CA VAL A 48 -0.51 -11.62 14.55
C VAL A 48 0.88 -12.18 14.81
N GLY A 49 1.85 -11.89 13.94
CA GLY A 49 3.25 -12.32 14.11
C GLY A 49 3.86 -11.82 15.42
N VAL A 50 3.71 -10.52 15.71
CA VAL A 50 4.20 -9.94 16.97
C VAL A 50 3.51 -10.57 18.19
N ARG A 51 2.19 -10.70 18.17
CA ARG A 51 1.43 -11.28 19.29
C ARG A 51 1.77 -12.75 19.53
N LEU A 52 2.07 -13.53 18.48
CA LEU A 52 2.56 -14.89 18.62
C LEU A 52 3.92 -14.95 19.34
N LEU A 53 4.84 -14.03 19.02
CA LEU A 53 6.13 -13.92 19.72
C LEU A 53 5.95 -13.48 21.18
N GLN A 54 5.00 -12.58 21.45
CA GLN A 54 4.69 -12.12 22.82
C GLN A 54 4.07 -13.22 23.70
N VAL A 55 3.45 -14.26 23.12
CA VAL A 55 2.94 -15.39 23.91
C VAL A 55 4.08 -16.16 24.59
N VAL A 56 5.29 -16.13 24.02
CA VAL A 56 6.49 -16.84 24.50
C VAL A 56 7.58 -15.90 25.01
N SER A 57 7.25 -14.62 25.20
CA SER A 57 8.18 -13.59 25.68
C SER A 57 7.61 -12.89 26.91
N ASP A 58 8.48 -12.42 27.80
CA ASP A 58 8.09 -11.58 28.94
C ASP A 58 7.83 -10.11 28.52
N HIS A 59 7.96 -9.78 27.23
CA HIS A 59 7.71 -8.44 26.70
C HIS A 59 6.25 -8.22 26.30
N ASP A 60 5.55 -7.34 27.02
CA ASP A 60 4.11 -7.05 26.85
C ASP A 60 3.81 -5.67 26.22
N LYS A 61 4.83 -5.00 25.67
CA LYS A 61 4.67 -3.70 24.98
C LYS A 61 3.60 -3.76 23.89
N ASN A 62 2.83 -2.68 23.76
CA ASN A 62 1.85 -2.55 22.69
C ASN A 62 2.53 -2.11 21.38
N TYR A 63 2.42 -2.95 20.35
CA TYR A 63 2.96 -2.71 18.99
C TYR A 63 1.87 -2.44 17.95
N ASP A 64 0.61 -2.25 18.37
CA ASP A 64 -0.54 -2.07 17.46
C ASP A 64 -0.33 -0.89 16.49
N ASP A 65 0.18 0.25 16.99
CA ASP A 65 0.38 1.45 16.17
C ASP A 65 1.55 1.30 15.21
N LEU A 66 2.65 0.69 15.65
CA LEU A 66 3.75 0.33 14.76
C LEU A 66 3.29 -0.64 13.66
N ALA A 67 2.51 -1.67 14.01
CA ALA A 67 1.97 -2.62 13.04
C ALA A 67 1.03 -1.95 12.03
N ARG A 68 0.19 -1.00 12.47
CA ARG A 68 -0.67 -0.19 11.60
C ARG A 68 0.13 0.65 10.62
N LEU A 69 1.14 1.38 11.11
CA LEU A 69 2.02 2.21 10.29
C LEU A 69 2.77 1.35 9.26
N LEU A 70 3.40 0.27 9.68
CA LEU A 70 4.13 -0.63 8.79
C LEU A 70 3.20 -1.30 7.76
N GLY A 71 2.02 -1.75 8.17
CA GLY A 71 1.06 -2.36 7.27
C GLY A 71 0.57 -1.39 6.18
N HIS A 72 0.28 -0.14 6.56
CA HIS A 72 -0.13 0.89 5.62
C HIS A 72 1.03 1.30 4.69
N TYR A 73 2.23 1.47 5.25
CA TYR A 73 3.45 1.76 4.49
C TYR A 73 3.75 0.66 3.46
N SER A 74 3.72 -0.61 3.86
CA SER A 74 3.99 -1.74 2.97
C SER A 74 2.98 -1.84 1.82
N GLN A 75 1.68 -1.68 2.10
CA GLN A 75 0.66 -1.69 1.04
C GLN A 75 0.82 -0.52 0.08
N LEU A 76 1.06 0.69 0.61
CA LEU A 76 1.21 1.87 -0.24
C LEU A 76 2.47 1.81 -1.10
N ARG A 77 3.55 1.23 -0.55
CA ARG A 77 4.81 1.03 -1.27
C ARG A 77 4.61 0.04 -2.42
N ASP A 78 3.91 -1.06 -2.18
CA ASP A 78 3.57 -2.05 -3.20
C ASP A 78 2.76 -1.43 -4.35
N ASP A 79 1.72 -0.66 -4.02
CA ASP A 79 0.90 0.08 -4.97
C ASP A 79 1.74 1.08 -5.80
N TYR A 80 2.63 1.84 -5.15
CA TYR A 80 3.49 2.81 -5.81
C TYR A 80 4.51 2.14 -6.75
N CYS A 81 5.18 1.09 -6.28
CA CYS A 81 6.16 0.34 -7.05
C CYS A 81 5.52 -0.36 -8.26
N ASN A 82 4.29 -0.88 -8.13
CA ASN A 82 3.56 -1.52 -9.24
C ASN A 82 3.31 -0.56 -10.41
N LEU A 83 3.00 0.71 -10.11
CA LEU A 83 2.72 1.73 -11.12
C LEU A 83 3.99 2.38 -11.70
N ARG A 84 5.10 2.34 -10.95
CA ARG A 84 6.36 2.99 -11.31
C ARG A 84 7.39 2.06 -11.95
N ALA A 85 7.06 0.80 -12.21
CA ALA A 85 7.95 -0.13 -12.93
C ALA A 85 8.35 0.51 -14.27
N LYS A 86 9.59 1.02 -14.36
CA LYS A 86 10.11 1.82 -15.49
C LYS A 86 10.10 1.05 -16.82
N GLU A 87 10.15 -0.28 -16.74
CA GLU A 87 10.09 -1.21 -17.85
C GLU A 87 9.28 -2.44 -17.41
N LEU A 88 9.02 -3.36 -18.35
CA LEU A 88 8.58 -4.71 -18.01
C LEU A 88 9.48 -5.20 -16.88
N ASN A 89 8.91 -5.48 -15.70
CA ASN A 89 9.71 -6.04 -14.62
C ASN A 89 10.31 -7.39 -15.06
N SER A 90 11.16 -8.01 -14.25
CA SER A 90 11.78 -9.30 -14.57
C SER A 90 10.79 -10.41 -14.99
N ASN A 91 9.50 -10.23 -14.68
CA ASN A 91 8.42 -11.16 -14.98
C ASN A 91 7.59 -10.74 -16.20
N GLY A 92 7.99 -9.70 -16.93
CA GLY A 92 7.29 -9.22 -18.12
C GLY A 92 6.03 -8.40 -17.84
N SER A 93 5.88 -7.80 -16.66
CA SER A 93 4.65 -7.10 -16.27
C SER A 93 4.86 -5.58 -16.04
N PHE A 94 3.86 -4.77 -16.40
CA PHE A 94 3.91 -3.30 -16.36
C PHE A 94 2.56 -2.76 -15.87
N CYS A 95 2.55 -1.95 -14.81
CA CYS A 95 1.34 -1.38 -14.22
C CYS A 95 0.21 -2.40 -14.01
N GLU A 96 0.50 -3.53 -13.35
CA GLU A 96 -0.49 -4.61 -13.20
C GLU A 96 -1.71 -4.23 -12.38
N ASP A 97 -1.60 -3.27 -11.47
CA ASP A 97 -2.75 -2.67 -10.80
C ASP A 97 -3.80 -2.14 -11.80
N ILE A 98 -3.37 -1.63 -12.96
CA ILE A 98 -4.26 -1.21 -14.05
C ILE A 98 -4.88 -2.43 -14.75
N SER A 99 -4.09 -3.46 -15.05
CA SER A 99 -4.60 -4.73 -15.61
C SER A 99 -5.67 -5.35 -14.72
N GLU A 100 -5.50 -5.26 -13.40
CA GLU A 100 -6.42 -5.83 -12.43
C GLU A 100 -7.68 -4.99 -12.23
N GLY A 101 -7.61 -3.69 -12.56
CA GLY A 101 -8.63 -2.71 -12.22
C GLY A 101 -8.63 -2.34 -10.73
N LYS A 102 -7.46 -2.42 -10.08
CA LYS A 102 -7.29 -2.18 -8.65
C LYS A 102 -7.35 -0.69 -8.32
N PHE A 103 -8.13 -0.33 -7.30
CA PHE A 103 -8.20 1.02 -6.76
C PHE A 103 -7.05 1.27 -5.76
N SER A 104 -5.83 1.44 -6.27
CA SER A 104 -4.67 1.87 -5.47
C SER A 104 -4.74 3.37 -5.13
N LEU A 105 -3.93 3.84 -4.18
CA LEU A 105 -3.98 5.25 -3.74
C LEU A 105 -3.81 6.26 -4.90
N PRO A 106 -2.88 6.09 -5.86
CA PRO A 106 -2.75 7.02 -6.99
C PRO A 106 -4.02 7.10 -7.85
N ILE A 107 -4.71 5.96 -8.04
CA ILE A 107 -5.96 5.87 -8.78
C ILE A 107 -7.09 6.57 -8.01
N ILE A 108 -7.21 6.29 -6.70
CA ILE A 108 -8.20 6.93 -5.81
C ILE A 108 -8.01 8.45 -5.82
N HIS A 109 -6.77 8.92 -5.67
CA HIS A 109 -6.46 10.35 -5.72
C HIS A 109 -6.83 10.94 -7.09
N ALA A 110 -6.41 10.34 -8.20
CA ALA A 110 -6.71 10.83 -9.54
C ALA A 110 -8.21 10.88 -9.85
N SER A 111 -9.00 9.95 -9.29
CA SER A 111 -10.46 9.90 -9.48
C SER A 111 -11.17 11.18 -9.03
N LYS A 112 -10.55 11.94 -8.11
CA LYS A 112 -11.06 13.21 -7.58
C LYS A 112 -10.57 14.44 -8.35
N THR A 113 -9.83 14.25 -9.44
CA THR A 113 -9.26 15.34 -10.26
C THR A 113 -9.97 15.47 -11.61
N SER A 114 -9.58 16.46 -12.42
CA SER A 114 -10.17 16.69 -13.76
C SER A 114 -9.95 15.53 -14.75
N VAL A 115 -8.94 14.69 -14.55
CA VAL A 115 -8.68 13.49 -15.39
C VAL A 115 -9.35 12.21 -14.84
N GLY A 116 -10.05 12.31 -13.70
CA GLY A 116 -10.54 11.14 -12.96
C GLY A 116 -11.46 10.23 -13.77
N ILE A 117 -12.37 10.81 -14.56
CA ILE A 117 -13.29 10.04 -15.43
C ILE A 117 -12.50 9.18 -16.43
N GLU A 118 -11.44 9.72 -17.01
CA GLU A 118 -10.64 9.03 -18.01
C GLU A 118 -9.79 7.92 -17.40
N VAL A 119 -9.13 8.20 -16.26
CA VAL A 119 -8.41 7.19 -15.47
C VAL A 119 -9.32 6.02 -15.12
N LEU A 120 -10.54 6.31 -14.62
CA LEU A 120 -11.52 5.27 -14.28
C LEU A 120 -11.99 4.49 -15.52
N ARG A 121 -12.18 5.14 -16.67
CA ARG A 121 -12.54 4.44 -17.91
C ARG A 121 -11.44 3.47 -18.36
N ILE A 122 -10.17 3.84 -18.21
CA ILE A 122 -9.05 2.95 -18.52
C ILE A 122 -8.99 1.79 -17.51
N LEU A 123 -9.08 2.10 -16.21
CA LEU A 123 -9.06 1.12 -15.13
C LEU A 123 -10.15 0.05 -15.30
N ARG A 124 -11.36 0.46 -15.71
CA ARG A 124 -12.49 -0.45 -15.93
C ARG A 124 -12.24 -1.46 -17.06
N GLN A 125 -11.42 -1.10 -18.04
CA GLN A 125 -11.11 -1.97 -19.17
C GLN A 125 -10.22 -3.15 -18.79
N ARG A 126 -9.51 -3.07 -17.64
CA ARG A 126 -8.57 -4.13 -17.21
C ARG A 126 -7.58 -4.48 -18.32
N THR A 127 -7.10 -3.43 -19.00
CA THR A 127 -6.35 -3.56 -20.24
C THR A 127 -4.98 -4.18 -20.00
N ARG A 128 -4.52 -4.97 -20.98
CA ARG A 128 -3.12 -5.44 -21.06
C ARG A 128 -2.30 -4.64 -22.08
N ASP A 129 -2.93 -3.69 -22.76
CA ASP A 129 -2.28 -2.81 -23.74
C ASP A 129 -1.29 -1.88 -23.03
N ILE A 130 -0.03 -1.94 -23.45
CA ILE A 130 1.08 -1.20 -22.84
C ILE A 130 0.93 0.31 -23.11
N ASP A 131 0.50 0.71 -24.29
CA ASP A 131 0.38 2.12 -24.65
C ASP A 131 -0.79 2.77 -23.92
N LEU A 132 -1.89 2.04 -23.73
CA LEU A 132 -3.01 2.51 -22.90
C LEU A 132 -2.61 2.64 -21.42
N LYS A 133 -1.77 1.73 -20.91
CA LYS A 133 -1.20 1.83 -19.56
C LYS A 133 -0.27 3.04 -19.42
N LYS A 134 0.62 3.28 -20.39
CA LYS A 134 1.48 4.48 -20.43
C LYS A 134 0.66 5.77 -20.47
N TYR A 135 -0.42 5.78 -21.24
CA TYR A 135 -1.35 6.90 -21.27
C TYR A 135 -2.05 7.11 -19.92
N CYS A 136 -2.51 6.05 -19.26
CA CYS A 136 -3.04 6.17 -17.91
C CYS A 136 -2.01 6.74 -16.93
N MET A 137 -0.73 6.34 -17.04
CA MET A 137 0.35 6.88 -16.23
C MET A 137 0.55 8.39 -16.44
N SER A 138 0.50 8.89 -17.67
CA SER A 138 0.61 10.34 -17.93
C SER A 138 -0.56 11.12 -17.34
N LEU A 139 -1.77 10.54 -17.29
CA LEU A 139 -2.91 11.12 -16.58
C LEU A 139 -2.67 11.17 -15.07
N LEU A 140 -2.11 10.11 -14.47
CA LEU A 140 -1.76 10.07 -13.04
C LEU A 140 -0.69 11.11 -12.67
N GLU A 141 0.29 11.32 -13.55
CA GLU A 141 1.29 12.38 -13.41
C GLU A 141 0.65 13.77 -13.49
N LYS A 142 -0.20 14.01 -14.51
CA LYS A 142 -0.94 15.27 -14.67
C LYS A 142 -1.86 15.57 -13.49
N ALA A 143 -2.43 14.54 -12.86
CA ALA A 143 -3.24 14.65 -11.65
C ALA A 143 -2.41 14.93 -10.38
N GLY A 144 -1.07 14.82 -10.45
CA GLY A 144 -0.19 14.89 -9.29
C GLY A 144 -0.26 13.66 -8.38
N SER A 145 -0.94 12.59 -8.79
CA SER A 145 -1.18 11.39 -7.95
C SER A 145 0.09 10.63 -7.60
N ILE A 146 1.07 10.61 -8.51
CA ILE A 146 2.36 9.95 -8.26
C ILE A 146 3.14 10.70 -7.17
N GLN A 147 3.18 12.03 -7.27
CA GLN A 147 3.85 12.87 -6.27
C GLN A 147 3.11 12.84 -4.92
N TYR A 148 1.77 12.90 -4.93
CA TYR A 148 0.94 12.76 -3.74
C TYR A 148 1.27 11.48 -2.97
N THR A 149 1.31 10.36 -3.70
CA THR A 149 1.59 9.04 -3.12
C THR A 149 3.01 8.95 -2.56
N ARG A 150 4.00 9.52 -3.27
CA ARG A 150 5.39 9.60 -2.78
C ARG A 150 5.51 10.42 -1.49
N ASN A 151 4.77 11.53 -1.40
CA ASN A 151 4.76 12.35 -0.19
C ASN A 151 4.16 11.56 0.98
N ARG A 152 3.03 10.88 0.77
CA ARG A 152 2.40 10.03 1.79
C ARG A 152 3.30 8.89 2.24
N LEU A 153 4.04 8.26 1.32
CA LEU A 153 5.06 7.25 1.65
C LEU A 153 6.19 7.81 2.51
N SER A 154 6.63 9.04 2.22
CA SER A 154 7.68 9.72 2.99
C SER A 154 7.20 10.04 4.41
N GLU A 155 5.95 10.46 4.55
CA GLU A 155 5.33 10.70 5.85
C GLU A 155 5.21 9.42 6.67
N LEU A 156 4.72 8.33 6.07
CA LEU A 156 4.58 7.04 6.73
C LEU A 156 5.92 6.45 7.15
N ASP A 157 6.97 6.57 6.34
CA ASP A 157 8.34 6.17 6.73
C ASP A 157 8.82 6.95 7.95
N ARG A 158 8.61 8.27 7.97
CA ARG A 158 8.96 9.11 9.12
C ARG A 158 8.16 8.75 10.37
N GLU A 159 6.86 8.55 10.24
CA GLU A 159 5.96 8.14 11.33
C GLU A 159 6.39 6.77 11.89
N ALA A 160 6.68 5.79 11.02
CA ALA A 160 7.14 4.47 11.43
C ALA A 160 8.48 4.53 12.18
N ARG A 161 9.45 5.30 11.69
CA ARG A 161 10.75 5.48 12.37
C ARG A 161 10.61 6.18 13.71
N ALA A 162 9.76 7.20 13.80
CA ALA A 162 9.46 7.87 15.06
C ALA A 162 8.82 6.91 16.07
N GLU A 163 7.93 6.02 15.62
CA GLU A 163 7.31 5.02 16.47
C GLU A 163 8.31 3.95 16.94
N VAL A 164 9.24 3.51 16.08
CA VAL A 164 10.35 2.62 16.47
C VAL A 164 11.21 3.28 17.56
N ALA A 165 11.58 4.55 17.38
CA ALA A 165 12.34 5.30 18.38
C ALA A 165 11.57 5.42 19.71
N ARG A 166 10.26 5.74 19.66
CA ARG A 166 9.38 5.82 20.84
C ARG A 166 9.32 4.50 21.62
N LEU A 167 9.38 3.36 20.92
CA LEU A 167 9.35 2.03 21.51
C LEU A 167 10.71 1.56 22.07
N GLY A 168 11.76 2.36 21.91
CA GLY A 168 13.11 2.11 22.45
C GLY A 168 14.19 1.87 21.40
N GLY A 169 13.89 2.05 20.12
CA GLY A 169 14.82 1.82 19.00
C GLY A 169 15.00 0.34 18.66
N ASN A 170 15.31 0.05 17.40
CA ASN A 170 15.63 -1.31 16.95
C ASN A 170 16.48 -1.26 15.66
N PRO A 171 17.81 -1.43 15.77
CA PRO A 171 18.70 -1.32 14.61
C PRO A 171 18.38 -2.28 13.46
N LEU A 172 17.85 -3.48 13.77
CA LEU A 172 17.46 -4.44 12.74
C LEU A 172 16.22 -3.98 11.98
N LEU A 173 15.22 -3.45 12.71
CA LEU A 173 14.00 -2.93 12.08
C LEU A 173 14.28 -1.63 11.31
N GLU A 174 15.15 -0.76 11.83
CA GLU A 174 15.60 0.44 11.14
C GLU A 174 16.31 0.09 9.82
N LYS A 175 17.19 -0.92 9.84
CA LYS A 175 17.79 -1.46 8.61
C LYS A 175 16.75 -2.01 7.63
N CYS A 176 15.73 -2.73 8.11
CA CYS A 176 14.64 -3.15 7.24
C CYS A 176 13.87 -1.96 6.61
N LEU A 177 13.67 -0.87 7.35
CA LEU A 177 13.06 0.35 6.82
C LEU A 177 13.96 1.07 5.80
N ASP A 178 15.28 0.99 5.97
CA ASP A 178 16.25 1.47 4.98
C ASP A 178 16.16 0.65 3.68
N ASP A 179 16.18 -0.68 3.80
CA ASP A 179 16.05 -1.58 2.65
C ASP A 179 14.71 -1.38 1.89
N LEU A 180 13.63 -1.11 2.64
CA LEU A 180 12.32 -0.79 2.05
C LEU A 180 12.26 0.60 1.43
N SER A 181 13.20 1.50 1.71
CA SER A 181 13.23 2.88 1.21
C SER A 181 13.77 3.02 -0.22
N SER A 182 14.07 1.93 -0.92
CA SER A 182 14.60 1.96 -2.30
C SER A 182 13.74 2.71 -3.33
N TRP A 183 12.45 2.91 -3.04
CA TRP A 183 11.57 3.77 -3.86
C TRP A 183 12.00 5.25 -3.88
N LYS A 184 12.89 5.67 -2.96
CA LYS A 184 13.47 7.03 -2.89
C LYS A 184 14.61 7.24 -3.89
N ASP A 185 15.35 6.20 -4.27
CA ASP A 185 16.58 6.34 -5.06
C ASP A 185 16.32 6.82 -6.51
N ASP A 186 15.08 6.72 -6.97
CA ASP A 186 14.65 7.19 -8.29
C ASP A 186 14.32 8.70 -8.37
N VAL A 187 14.97 9.54 -7.56
CA VAL A 187 14.91 11.02 -7.70
C VAL A 187 15.86 11.52 -8.80
N MET A 188 16.80 10.69 -9.27
CA MET A 188 17.89 11.10 -10.15
C MET A 188 17.80 10.49 -11.55
N VAL A 189 16.75 10.79 -12.31
CA VAL A 189 16.85 10.91 -13.77
C VAL A 189 15.94 12.06 -14.18
N ARG A 190 16.53 13.25 -14.31
CA ARG A 190 15.98 14.34 -15.11
C ARG A 190 16.31 14.08 -16.57
#